data_AF-A0A7V0MUE3-F1
#
_entry.id   AF-A0A7V0MUE3-F1
#
_cell.length_a   1.000
_cell.length_b   1.000
_cell.length_c   1.000
_cell.angle_alpha   90.00
_cell.angle_beta   90.00
_cell.angle_gamma   90.00
#
_symmetry.space_group_name_H-M   'P 1'
#
loop_
_entity.id
_entity.type
_entity.pdbx_description
1 polymer ?
#
loop_
_entity_poly.entity_id
_entity_poly.type
_entity_poly.pdbx_seq_one_letter_code
_entity_poly.pdbx_strand_id
1 'polypeptide(L)'
;MRNVHFKAIVLLVLPLALGGCSFLYPKQQPVHFYMPALAPDGEKLVYIDKGDDSYEIFLYDLKTGEEKQLTHNSIDEMYLSWSPDGKKIAYMASQEKDNLDIFVLDVETGKIKRLTTDSAADINPNWSASGRIVFNSNRGGSWAIYAINPDGTGLEKLSPERPQENTSK
;
A
#
# COMPACT_ATOMS: atom_id res chain seq x y z
N MET A 1 54.98 -48.27 29.28
CA MET A 1 55.16 -47.62 30.60
C MET A 1 54.41 -46.30 30.53
N ARG A 2 53.41 -45.95 31.35
CA ARG A 2 52.85 -46.52 32.58
C ARG A 2 51.44 -45.90 32.70
N ASN A 3 50.42 -46.74 32.89
CA ASN A 3 49.06 -46.34 33.26
C ASN A 3 49.05 -45.65 34.62
N VAL A 4 48.15 -44.68 34.80
CA VAL A 4 47.49 -44.47 36.09
C VAL A 4 46.01 -44.25 35.84
N HIS A 5 45.21 -45.24 36.27
CA HIS A 5 43.77 -45.14 36.44
C HIS A 5 43.46 -44.36 37.72
N PHE A 6 42.46 -43.50 37.68
CA PHE A 6 41.69 -43.14 38.88
C PHE A 6 40.22 -43.47 38.60
N LYS A 7 39.65 -44.37 39.42
CA LYS A 7 38.21 -44.63 39.48
C LYS A 7 37.65 -43.90 40.70
N ALA A 8 36.58 -43.13 40.53
CA ALA A 8 35.49 -42.99 41.51
C ALA A 8 34.26 -42.41 40.78
N ILE A 9 33.24 -43.23 40.55
CA ILE A 9 31.93 -43.25 41.25
C ILE A 9 30.89 -42.33 40.60
N VAL A 10 29.80 -42.96 40.15
CA VAL A 10 28.62 -42.38 39.50
C VAL A 10 27.77 -41.62 40.52
N LEU A 11 27.32 -40.42 40.15
CA LEU A 11 26.10 -39.80 40.67
C LEU A 11 25.22 -39.43 39.49
N LEU A 12 24.06 -40.10 39.41
CA LEU A 12 23.05 -39.92 38.39
C LEU A 12 22.06 -38.88 38.92
N VAL A 13 21.97 -37.70 38.30
CA VAL A 13 20.92 -36.72 38.61
C VAL A 13 20.44 -35.99 37.34
N LEU A 14 19.27 -36.44 36.87
CA LEU A 14 18.21 -35.77 36.08
C LEU A 14 18.51 -35.20 34.67
N PRO A 15 17.63 -35.46 33.66
CA PRO A 15 17.63 -34.66 32.45
C PRO A 15 17.07 -33.28 32.81
N LEU A 16 17.94 -32.26 32.84
CA LEU A 16 17.48 -30.88 32.86
C LEU A 16 16.75 -30.63 31.53
N ALA A 17 15.45 -30.43 31.68
CA ALA A 17 14.52 -30.11 30.63
C ALA A 17 15.09 -29.04 29.69
N LEU A 18 15.08 -29.37 28.40
CA LEU A 18 14.79 -28.52 27.24
C LEU A 18 14.29 -27.11 27.60
N GLY A 19 15.21 -26.22 28.01
CA GLY A 19 14.97 -24.79 28.20
C GLY A 19 15.76 -23.95 27.20
N GLY A 20 16.33 -24.59 26.17
CA GLY A 20 17.12 -23.94 25.13
C GLY A 20 16.26 -23.61 23.92
N CYS A 21 16.37 -22.36 23.46
CA CYS A 21 15.96 -21.84 22.15
C CYS A 21 14.57 -21.22 22.00
N SER A 22 14.03 -20.54 23.02
CA SER A 22 12.93 -19.58 22.78
C SER A 22 13.42 -18.15 22.50
N PHE A 23 14.74 -17.90 22.57
CA PHE A 23 15.34 -16.57 22.42
C PHE A 23 16.00 -16.31 21.05
N LEU A 24 15.98 -17.26 20.12
CA LEU A 24 16.66 -17.12 18.81
C LEU A 24 15.72 -16.86 17.63
N TYR A 25 14.42 -16.72 17.87
CA TYR A 25 13.47 -16.35 16.82
C TYR A 25 12.95 -14.96 17.13
N PRO A 26 13.22 -13.95 16.26
CA PRO A 26 12.57 -12.65 16.41
C PRO A 26 11.06 -12.89 16.42
N LYS A 27 10.37 -12.23 17.36
CA LYS A 27 8.92 -12.30 17.48
C LYS A 27 8.33 -11.78 16.16
N GLN A 28 7.81 -12.68 15.34
CA GLN A 28 7.13 -12.32 14.10
C GLN A 28 5.92 -11.46 14.48
N GLN A 29 5.87 -10.23 13.98
CA GLN A 29 4.68 -9.40 14.07
C GLN A 29 3.81 -9.67 12.84
N PRO A 30 2.47 -9.70 12.99
CA PRO A 30 1.58 -9.80 11.84
C PRO A 30 1.74 -8.55 10.95
N VAL A 31 1.92 -8.77 9.65
CA VAL A 31 1.85 -7.68 8.65
C VAL A 31 0.40 -7.25 8.53
N HIS A 32 0.16 -5.94 8.54
CA HIS A 32 -1.18 -5.40 8.37
C HIS A 32 -1.39 -5.04 6.89
N PHE A 33 -2.20 -5.82 6.18
CA PHE A 33 -2.55 -5.55 4.78
C PHE A 33 -3.73 -4.58 4.69
N TYR A 34 -3.54 -3.29 4.97
CA TYR A 34 -4.61 -2.31 4.79
C TYR A 34 -4.81 -1.98 3.31
N MET A 35 -6.07 -1.93 2.88
CA MET A 35 -6.47 -1.52 1.51
C MET A 35 -5.67 -2.22 0.37
N PRO A 36 -5.57 -3.56 0.36
CA PRO A 36 -4.73 -4.24 -0.62
C PRO A 36 -5.32 -4.14 -2.03
N ALA A 37 -4.44 -4.02 -3.03
CA ALA A 37 -4.78 -4.07 -4.45
C ALA A 37 -3.90 -5.09 -5.17
N LEU A 38 -4.52 -6.08 -5.79
CA LEU A 38 -3.85 -7.11 -6.58
C LEU A 38 -3.40 -6.53 -7.93
N ALA A 39 -2.17 -6.85 -8.34
CA ALA A 39 -1.64 -6.51 -9.66
C ALA A 39 -2.42 -7.26 -10.76
N PRO A 40 -2.48 -6.74 -12.00
CA PRO A 40 -3.24 -7.38 -13.08
C PRO A 40 -2.78 -8.81 -13.43
N ASP A 41 -1.50 -9.12 -13.20
CA ASP A 41 -0.93 -10.45 -13.41
C ASP A 41 -1.29 -11.46 -12.29
N GLY A 42 -1.83 -10.97 -11.17
CA GLY A 42 -2.15 -11.79 -10.00
C GLY A 42 -0.93 -12.26 -9.20
N GLU A 43 0.28 -11.79 -9.53
CA GLU A 43 1.53 -12.27 -8.92
C GLU A 43 2.02 -11.36 -7.78
N LYS A 44 1.54 -10.12 -7.74
CA LYS A 44 1.92 -9.14 -6.71
C LYS A 44 0.67 -8.47 -6.15
N LEU A 45 0.77 -7.96 -4.94
CA LEU A 45 -0.19 -6.99 -4.41
C LEU A 45 0.55 -5.77 -3.88
N VAL A 46 -0.12 -4.63 -3.90
CA VAL A 46 0.26 -3.49 -3.04
C VAL A 46 -0.71 -3.37 -1.90
N TYR A 47 -0.25 -2.79 -0.79
CA TYR A 47 -1.06 -2.52 0.39
C TYR A 47 -0.45 -1.35 1.15
N ILE A 48 -1.21 -0.86 2.13
CA ILE A 48 -0.79 0.18 3.04
C ILE A 48 -0.37 -0.46 4.37
N ASP A 49 0.79 -0.06 4.87
CA ASP A 49 1.27 -0.41 6.22
C ASP A 49 2.04 0.77 6.84
N LYS A 50 2.41 0.63 8.11
CA LYS A 50 3.21 1.62 8.82
C LYS A 50 4.61 1.67 8.23
N GLY A 51 4.91 2.77 7.54
CA GLY A 51 6.24 3.10 7.08
C GLY A 51 7.03 3.89 8.12
N ASP A 52 7.93 4.77 7.66
CA ASP A 52 8.87 5.47 8.54
C ASP A 52 8.13 6.42 9.51
N ASP A 53 7.32 7.32 8.96
CA ASP A 53 6.59 8.34 9.73
C ASP A 53 5.07 8.34 9.47
N SER A 54 4.61 7.67 8.41
CA SER A 54 3.23 7.71 7.89
C SER A 54 2.72 6.30 7.56
N TYR A 55 1.54 6.21 6.94
CA TYR A 55 1.06 5.02 6.25
C TYR A 55 1.48 5.05 4.77
N GLU A 56 2.28 4.07 4.37
CA GLU A 56 3.02 4.07 3.09
C GLU A 56 2.69 2.84 2.24
N ILE A 57 3.07 2.88 0.96
CA ILE A 57 2.78 1.82 0.00
C ILE A 57 3.88 0.75 0.04
N PHE A 58 3.45 -0.48 0.29
CA PHE A 58 4.29 -1.67 0.23
C PHE A 58 3.88 -2.54 -0.95
N LEU A 59 4.85 -3.23 -1.55
CA LEU A 59 4.70 -4.24 -2.58
C LEU A 59 5.03 -5.60 -1.99
N TYR A 60 4.16 -6.58 -2.21
CA TYR A 60 4.37 -7.96 -1.81
C TYR A 60 4.31 -8.88 -3.03
N ASP A 61 5.36 -9.67 -3.24
CA ASP A 61 5.40 -10.72 -4.25
C ASP A 61 4.81 -12.01 -3.69
N LEU A 62 3.73 -12.47 -4.30
CA LEU A 62 2.98 -13.64 -3.81
C LEU A 62 3.69 -14.96 -4.09
N LYS A 63 4.67 -14.99 -4.99
CA LYS A 63 5.43 -16.21 -5.32
C LYS A 63 6.65 -16.37 -4.43
N THR A 64 7.40 -15.30 -4.19
CA THR A 64 8.64 -15.34 -3.40
C THR A 64 8.40 -15.05 -1.93
N GLY A 65 7.30 -14.35 -1.60
CA GLY A 65 7.06 -13.83 -0.26
C GLY A 65 7.94 -12.63 0.08
N GLU A 66 8.61 -12.03 -0.90
CA GLU A 66 9.43 -10.83 -0.73
C GLU A 66 8.54 -9.59 -0.62
N GLU A 67 8.92 -8.70 0.29
CA GLU A 67 8.24 -7.45 0.57
C GLU A 67 9.19 -6.28 0.28
N LYS A 68 8.66 -5.21 -0.29
CA LYS A 68 9.41 -3.98 -0.59
C LYS A 68 8.54 -2.77 -0.31
N GLN A 69 9.03 -1.85 0.53
CA GLN A 69 8.46 -0.51 0.66
C GLN A 69 8.74 0.29 -0.62
N LEU A 70 7.70 0.90 -1.21
CA LEU A 70 7.80 1.65 -2.46
C LEU A 70 7.88 3.17 -2.24
N THR A 71 7.36 3.66 -1.12
CA THR A 71 7.31 5.10 -0.79
C THR A 71 7.98 5.36 0.56
N HIS A 72 8.64 6.51 0.66
CA HIS A 72 9.39 6.98 1.84
C HIS A 72 9.14 8.49 2.02
N ASN A 73 7.98 8.86 2.55
CA ASN A 73 7.50 10.21 2.77
C ASN A 73 6.66 10.31 4.06
N SER A 74 6.39 11.53 4.51
CA SER A 74 5.69 11.77 5.79
C SER A 74 4.19 12.05 5.62
N ILE A 75 3.54 11.48 4.60
CA ILE A 75 2.14 11.70 4.26
C ILE A 75 1.41 10.36 4.21
N ASP A 76 0.20 10.29 4.78
CA ASP A 76 -0.62 9.08 4.70
C ASP A 76 -1.16 8.87 3.28
N GLU A 77 -0.88 7.69 2.73
CA GLU A 77 -1.27 7.25 1.38
C GLU A 77 -2.43 6.25 1.47
N MET A 78 -3.42 6.37 0.57
CA MET A 78 -4.65 5.58 0.64
C MET A 78 -5.23 5.25 -0.74
N TYR A 79 -6.12 4.25 -0.78
CA TYR A 79 -6.90 3.82 -1.96
C TYR A 79 -6.05 3.57 -3.22
N LEU A 80 -5.35 2.44 -3.21
CA LEU A 80 -4.42 2.03 -4.26
C LEU A 80 -5.16 1.41 -5.47
N SER A 81 -4.71 1.75 -6.68
CA SER A 81 -5.22 1.17 -7.90
C SER A 81 -4.12 0.93 -8.92
N TRP A 82 -3.97 -0.33 -9.35
CA TRP A 82 -3.00 -0.71 -10.37
C TRP A 82 -3.42 -0.26 -11.76
N SER A 83 -2.45 0.27 -12.49
CA SER A 83 -2.50 0.32 -13.95
C SER A 83 -2.66 -1.08 -14.58
N PRO A 84 -3.43 -1.25 -15.67
CA PRO A 84 -3.59 -2.50 -16.39
C PRO A 84 -2.30 -3.09 -16.93
N ASP A 85 -1.28 -2.27 -17.18
CA ASP A 85 0.04 -2.75 -17.60
C ASP A 85 0.93 -3.20 -16.43
N GLY A 86 0.47 -3.04 -15.19
CA GLY A 86 1.18 -3.45 -13.98
C GLY A 86 2.42 -2.60 -13.66
N LYS A 87 2.55 -1.40 -14.23
CA LYS A 87 3.77 -0.58 -14.03
C LYS A 87 3.60 0.56 -13.04
N LYS A 88 2.37 0.95 -12.77
CA LYS A 88 2.01 2.14 -12.00
C LYS A 88 0.89 1.88 -11.01
N ILE A 89 0.93 2.63 -9.91
CA ILE A 89 -0.12 2.68 -8.88
C ILE A 89 -0.68 4.10 -8.86
N ALA A 90 -1.99 4.26 -9.04
CA ALA A 90 -2.69 5.48 -8.67
C ALA A 90 -3.11 5.39 -7.20
N TYR A 91 -3.02 6.50 -6.48
CA TYR A 91 -3.39 6.58 -5.07
C TYR A 91 -3.80 8.01 -4.71
N MET A 92 -4.44 8.18 -3.55
CA MET A 92 -4.73 9.49 -3.00
C MET A 92 -3.88 9.74 -1.75
N ALA A 93 -3.46 10.99 -1.57
CA ALA A 93 -2.68 11.42 -0.42
C ALA A 93 -3.01 12.87 -0.07
N SER A 94 -2.90 13.22 1.21
CA SER A 94 -3.16 14.58 1.68
C SER A 94 -1.95 15.48 1.42
N GLN A 95 -2.17 16.67 0.89
CA GLN A 95 -1.18 17.74 0.86
C GLN A 95 -1.64 18.91 1.71
N GLU A 96 -0.69 19.80 2.02
CA GLU A 96 -0.84 21.05 2.77
C GLU A 96 -2.30 21.51 2.98
N LYS A 97 -2.74 21.57 4.25
CA LYS A 97 -4.09 21.99 4.68
C LYS A 97 -5.23 20.98 4.40
N ASP A 98 -4.96 19.69 4.59
CA ASP A 98 -5.97 18.62 4.55
C ASP A 98 -6.69 18.47 3.20
N ASN A 99 -6.04 18.83 2.09
CA ASN A 99 -6.58 18.63 0.75
C ASN A 99 -6.05 17.32 0.13
N LEU A 100 -6.97 16.49 -0.36
CA LEU A 100 -6.62 15.21 -0.99
C LEU A 100 -6.42 15.39 -2.50
N ASP A 101 -5.33 14.83 -3.01
CA ASP A 101 -4.99 14.84 -4.43
C ASP A 101 -4.70 13.43 -4.94
N ILE A 102 -4.78 13.27 -6.27
CA ILE A 102 -4.42 12.03 -6.97
C ILE A 102 -2.96 12.05 -7.37
N PHE A 103 -2.27 10.96 -7.07
CA PHE A 103 -0.88 10.72 -7.39
C PHE A 103 -0.73 9.43 -8.20
N VAL A 104 0.37 9.34 -8.93
CA VAL A 104 0.81 8.13 -9.62
C VAL A 104 2.24 7.81 -9.22
N LEU A 105 2.46 6.58 -8.75
CA LEU A 105 3.75 5.99 -8.45
C LEU A 105 4.15 5.02 -9.58
N ASP A 106 5.37 5.14 -10.07
CA ASP A 106 6.00 4.14 -10.94
C ASP A 106 6.68 3.06 -10.10
N VAL A 107 6.27 1.80 -10.25
CA VAL A 107 6.64 0.70 -9.35
C VAL A 107 8.12 0.31 -9.46
N GLU A 108 8.67 0.39 -10.67
CA GLU A 108 10.07 0.05 -10.92
C GLU A 108 11.00 1.14 -10.38
N THR A 109 10.71 2.39 -10.71
CA THR A 109 11.61 3.52 -10.43
C THR A 109 11.35 4.23 -9.10
N GLY A 110 10.22 3.99 -8.46
CA GLY A 110 9.79 4.72 -7.25
C GLY A 110 9.41 6.18 -7.52
N LYS A 111 9.34 6.60 -8.79
CA LYS A 111 9.02 7.99 -9.14
C LYS A 111 7.55 8.28 -8.90
N ILE A 112 7.28 9.35 -8.16
CA ILE A 112 5.93 9.84 -7.86
C ILE A 112 5.63 11.07 -8.70
N LYS A 113 4.42 11.14 -9.24
CA LYS A 113 3.86 12.31 -9.92
C LYS A 113 2.50 12.67 -9.33
N ARG A 114 2.34 13.92 -8.91
CA ARG A 114 1.04 14.50 -8.57
C ARG A 114 0.26 14.81 -9.86
N LEU A 115 -0.97 14.36 -9.97
CA LEU A 115 -1.82 14.58 -11.14
C LEU A 115 -2.82 15.72 -10.96
N THR A 116 -3.27 15.97 -9.74
CA THR A 116 -4.24 17.03 -9.42
C THR A 116 -3.66 18.04 -8.45
N THR A 117 -4.08 19.30 -8.57
CA THR A 117 -3.62 20.41 -7.74
C THR A 117 -4.74 21.41 -7.44
N ASP A 118 -5.99 21.00 -7.55
CA ASP A 118 -7.13 21.87 -7.26
C ASP A 118 -7.27 22.03 -5.74
N SER A 119 -7.88 23.12 -5.28
CA SER A 119 -8.27 23.28 -3.87
C SER A 119 -9.41 22.34 -3.44
N ALA A 120 -10.11 21.77 -4.41
CA ALA A 120 -11.10 20.73 -4.25
C ALA A 120 -10.45 19.39 -3.92
N ALA A 121 -11.15 18.58 -3.13
CA ALA A 121 -10.69 17.24 -2.79
C ALA A 121 -10.90 16.29 -3.98
N ASP A 122 -9.85 15.54 -4.30
CA ASP A 122 -9.84 14.49 -5.29
C ASP A 122 -9.53 13.14 -4.62
N ILE A 123 -10.49 12.20 -4.69
CA ILE A 123 -10.46 10.98 -3.87
C ILE A 123 -10.83 9.73 -4.66
N ASN A 124 -10.52 8.56 -4.09
CA ASN A 124 -10.88 7.23 -4.58
C ASN A 124 -10.47 6.97 -6.05
N PRO A 125 -9.17 7.07 -6.40
CA PRO A 125 -8.74 6.83 -7.76
C PRO A 125 -8.92 5.37 -8.16
N ASN A 126 -9.27 5.15 -9.44
CA ASN A 126 -9.34 3.84 -10.03
C ASN A 126 -8.81 3.88 -11.47
N TRP A 127 -7.87 3.01 -11.79
CA TRP A 127 -7.40 2.83 -13.16
C TRP A 127 -8.44 2.08 -13.99
N SER A 128 -8.81 2.69 -15.11
CA SER A 128 -9.62 2.06 -16.13
C SER A 128 -8.76 1.17 -17.04
N ALA A 129 -9.41 0.18 -17.66
CA ALA A 129 -8.76 -0.68 -18.67
C ALA A 129 -8.21 0.11 -19.87
N SER A 130 -8.72 1.32 -20.15
CA SER A 130 -8.27 2.15 -21.27
C SER A 130 -7.01 2.96 -20.98
N GLY A 131 -6.52 2.94 -19.73
CA GLY A 131 -5.34 3.68 -19.34
C GLY A 131 -5.58 4.98 -18.56
N ARG A 132 -6.84 5.40 -18.42
CA ARG A 132 -7.21 6.62 -17.68
C ARG A 132 -7.48 6.32 -16.22
N ILE A 133 -7.33 7.32 -15.37
CA ILE A 133 -7.67 7.25 -13.95
C ILE A 133 -8.99 7.97 -13.75
N VAL A 134 -9.99 7.27 -13.19
CA VAL A 134 -11.26 7.85 -12.77
C VAL A 134 -11.24 8.09 -11.26
N PHE A 135 -11.87 9.17 -10.81
CA PHE A 135 -11.85 9.57 -9.39
C PHE A 135 -13.06 10.46 -9.06
N ASN A 136 -13.34 10.64 -7.77
CA ASN A 136 -14.35 11.57 -7.29
C ASN A 136 -13.73 12.95 -7.05
N SER A 137 -14.40 14.02 -7.48
CA SER A 137 -13.98 15.39 -7.19
C SER A 137 -15.18 16.29 -6.92
N ASN A 138 -15.02 17.25 -6.01
CA ASN A 138 -16.01 18.30 -5.73
C ASN A 138 -15.69 19.65 -6.39
N ARG A 139 -14.71 19.71 -7.31
CA ARG A 139 -14.28 20.96 -8.00
C ARG A 139 -15.38 21.70 -8.76
N GLY A 140 -16.46 21.00 -9.12
CA GLY A 140 -17.63 21.57 -9.78
C GLY A 140 -18.68 22.16 -8.83
N GLY A 141 -18.39 22.26 -7.53
CA GLY A 141 -19.33 22.68 -6.49
C GLY A 141 -20.18 21.53 -5.92
N SER A 142 -20.10 20.35 -6.50
CA SER A 142 -20.72 19.10 -6.02
C SER A 142 -19.84 17.90 -6.39
N TRP A 143 -19.97 16.82 -5.63
CA TRP A 143 -19.26 15.57 -5.92
C TRP A 143 -19.69 14.99 -7.26
N ALA A 144 -18.72 14.77 -8.15
CA ALA A 144 -18.90 14.14 -9.45
C ALA A 144 -17.72 13.22 -9.78
N ILE A 145 -17.90 12.38 -10.79
CA ILE A 145 -16.86 11.52 -11.36
C ILE A 145 -16.07 12.33 -12.39
N TYR A 146 -14.75 12.27 -12.30
CA TYR A 146 -13.81 12.83 -13.27
C TYR A 146 -12.87 11.75 -13.79
N ALA A 147 -12.26 12.02 -14.94
CA ALA A 147 -11.20 11.20 -15.51
C ALA A 147 -9.99 12.06 -15.91
N ILE A 148 -8.79 11.49 -15.78
CA ILE A 148 -7.52 12.13 -16.14
C ILE A 148 -6.57 11.10 -16.76
N ASN A 149 -5.69 11.54 -17.66
CA ASN A 149 -4.61 10.70 -18.19
C ASN A 149 -3.50 10.54 -17.14
N PRO A 150 -2.71 9.45 -17.17
CA PRO A 150 -1.63 9.21 -16.20
C PRO A 150 -0.48 10.20 -16.32
N ASP A 151 -0.45 11.03 -17.38
CA ASP A 151 0.46 12.16 -17.54
C ASP A 151 -0.12 13.48 -17.00
N GLY A 152 -1.32 13.47 -16.42
CA GLY A 152 -2.00 14.64 -15.87
C GLY A 152 -2.79 15.46 -16.92
N THR A 153 -2.77 15.07 -18.19
CA THR A 153 -3.55 15.74 -19.24
C THR A 153 -4.97 15.20 -19.31
N GLY A 154 -5.83 15.86 -20.11
CA GLY A 154 -7.16 15.32 -20.43
C GLY A 154 -8.08 15.18 -19.22
N LEU A 155 -8.01 16.11 -18.26
CA LEU A 155 -8.95 16.17 -17.15
C LEU A 155 -10.37 16.49 -17.68
N GLU A 156 -11.34 15.65 -17.33
CA GLU A 156 -12.73 15.79 -17.80
C GLU A 156 -13.73 15.33 -16.74
N LYS A 157 -14.91 15.98 -16.66
CA LYS A 157 -16.05 15.54 -15.85
C LYS A 157 -16.84 14.49 -16.62
N LEU A 158 -17.08 13.32 -16.02
CA LEU A 158 -17.86 12.23 -16.61
C LEU A 158 -19.33 12.20 -16.17
N SER A 159 -19.64 12.68 -14.97
CA SER A 159 -21.01 12.61 -14.45
C SER A 159 -21.96 13.56 -15.19
N PRO A 160 -23.14 13.07 -15.64
CA PRO A 160 -24.20 13.91 -16.18
C PRO A 160 -24.96 14.65 -15.07
N GLU A 161 -25.62 15.74 -15.43
CA GLU A 161 -26.58 16.43 -14.56
C GLU A 161 -27.96 15.76 -14.67
N ARG A 162 -28.66 15.60 -13.53
CA ARG A 162 -30.08 15.20 -13.53
C ARG A 162 -30.95 16.46 -13.43
N PRO A 163 -32.08 16.55 -14.16
CA PRO A 163 -33.03 17.63 -13.96
C PRO A 163 -33.50 17.64 -12.50
N GLN A 164 -33.68 18.83 -11.93
CA GLN A 164 -34.37 18.92 -10.64
C GLN A 164 -35.82 18.47 -10.84
N GLU A 165 -36.25 17.45 -10.10
CA GLU A 165 -37.68 17.19 -9.98
C GLU A 165 -38.30 18.39 -9.25
N ASN A 166 -39.08 19.20 -9.97
CA ASN A 166 -39.96 20.17 -9.35
C ASN A 166 -41.02 19.39 -8.56
N THR A 167 -40.72 18.99 -7.34
CA THR A 167 -41.72 18.49 -6.40
C THR A 167 -42.48 19.69 -5.84
N SER A 168 -43.29 20.33 -6.69
CA SER A 168 -44.39 21.17 -6.23
C SER A 168 -45.46 20.22 -5.67
N LYS A 169 -45.52 20.09 -4.34
CA LYS A 169 -46.73 19.61 -3.66
C LYS A 169 -47.67 20.79 -3.41
#